data_AF-A0A060W7V7-F1
#
_entry.id   AF-A0A060W7V7-F1
#
_cell.length_a   1.000
_cell.length_b   1.000
_cell.length_c   1.000
_cell.angle_alpha   90.00
_cell.angle_beta   90.00
_cell.angle_gamma   90.00
#
_symmetry.space_group_name_H-M   'P 1'
#
loop_
_entity.id
_entity.type
_entity.pdbx_description
1 polymer ?
#
loop_
_entity_poly.entity_id
_entity_poly.type
_entity_poly.pdbx_seq_one_letter_code
_entity_poly.pdbx_strand_id
1 'polypeptide(L)' 'MPVRRTQSRLKRSYTCEVCSVTLNSVAQYHAHLQGSKHQNNLKNQICVQ' A
#
# COMPACT_ATOMS: atom_id res chain seq x y z
N MET A 1 -23.92 24.67 4.04
CA MET A 1 -23.51 23.37 3.47
C MET A 1 -22.15 22.99 4.03
N PRO A 2 -21.96 21.75 4.49
CA PRO A 2 -20.80 21.33 5.27
C PRO A 2 -19.52 21.29 4.41
N VAL A 3 -18.41 21.64 5.08
CA VAL A 3 -17.00 21.70 4.67
C VAL A 3 -16.68 21.15 3.26
N ARG A 4 -16.46 22.04 2.30
CA ARG A 4 -15.72 21.71 1.08
C ARG A 4 -14.23 21.64 1.43
N ARG A 5 -13.76 20.45 1.79
CA ARG A 5 -12.33 20.16 1.89
C ARG A 5 -11.73 20.31 0.49
N THR A 6 -11.18 21.49 0.19
CA THR A 6 -10.17 21.67 -0.85
C THR A 6 -8.93 20.90 -0.41
N GLN A 7 -8.93 19.60 -0.65
CA GLN A 7 -7.77 18.76 -0.38
C GLN A 7 -7.08 18.45 -1.70
N SER A 8 -6.50 19.48 -2.29
CA SER A 8 -5.38 19.39 -3.24
C SER A 8 -4.15 18.87 -2.48
N ARG A 9 -4.25 17.67 -1.91
CA ARG A 9 -3.12 16.94 -1.39
C ARG A 9 -2.85 15.89 -2.45
N LEU A 10 -1.68 15.97 -3.08
CA LEU A 10 -1.07 14.79 -3.67
C LEU A 10 -0.96 13.74 -2.54
N LYS A 11 -2.04 12.99 -2.29
CA LYS A 11 -2.01 11.86 -1.38
C LYS A 11 -1.12 10.87 -2.08
N ARG A 12 0.11 10.76 -1.58
CA ARG A 12 1.00 9.65 -1.93
C ARG A 12 0.29 8.39 -1.45
N SER A 13 -0.49 7.81 -2.36
CA SER A 13 -1.11 6.51 -2.21
C SER A 13 -0.06 5.48 -2.61
N TYR A 14 0.26 4.58 -1.70
CA TYR A 14 1.23 3.52 -1.88
C TYR A 14 0.49 2.26 -2.29
N THR A 15 0.67 1.85 -3.53
CA THR A 15 0.03 0.64 -4.05
C THR A 15 1.02 -0.51 -3.98
N CYS A 16 0.58 -1.62 -3.40
CA CYS A 16 1.33 -2.86 -3.39
C CYS A 16 0.80 -3.76 -4.50
N GLU A 17 1.62 -4.08 -5.50
CA GLU A 17 1.22 -4.93 -6.64
C GLU A 17 1.09 -6.41 -6.24
N VAL A 18 1.87 -6.85 -5.25
CA VAL A 18 1.80 -8.23 -4.72
C VAL A 18 0.47 -8.50 -4.02
N CYS A 19 -0.07 -7.49 -3.32
CA CYS A 19 -1.32 -7.64 -2.57
C CYS A 19 -2.48 -6.88 -3.22
N SER A 20 -2.26 -6.18 -4.33
CA SER A 20 -3.20 -5.26 -4.99
C SER A 20 -3.92 -4.30 -4.03
N VAL A 21 -3.24 -3.85 -2.97
CA VAL A 21 -3.81 -2.94 -1.96
C VAL A 21 -3.25 -1.54 -2.11
N THR A 22 -4.11 -0.54 -1.93
CA THR A 22 -3.72 0.88 -1.95
C THR A 22 -3.75 1.45 -0.53
N LEU A 23 -2.60 1.92 -0.06
CA LEU A 23 -2.40 2.43 1.28
C LEU A 23 -2.24 3.95 1.24
N ASN A 24 -2.77 4.63 2.26
CA ASN A 24 -2.80 6.09 2.33
C ASN A 24 -1.60 6.68 3.10
N SER A 25 -0.64 5.84 3.50
CA SER A 25 0.51 6.24 4.32
C SER A 25 1.72 5.34 4.10
N VAL A 26 2.91 5.96 4.04
CA VAL A 26 4.22 5.28 3.97
C VAL A 26 4.38 4.32 5.13
N ALA A 27 4.06 4.74 6.36
CA ALA A 27 4.28 3.94 7.55
C ALA A 27 3.49 2.62 7.49
N GLN A 28 2.24 2.67 7.01
CA GLN A 28 1.43 1.47 6.81
C GLN A 28 1.96 0.61 5.67
N TYR A 29 2.48 1.22 4.60
CA TYR A 29 3.12 0.49 3.51
C TYR A 29 4.38 -0.26 3.96
N HIS A 30 5.26 0.40 4.71
CA HIS A 30 6.47 -0.26 5.25
C HIS A 30 6.14 -1.37 6.24
N ALA A 31 5.14 -1.17 7.11
CA ALA A 31 4.68 -2.23 8.01
C ALA A 31 4.03 -3.39 7.23
N HIS A 32 3.28 -3.08 6.18
CA HIS A 32 2.70 -4.07 5.27
C HIS A 32 3.79 -4.92 4.60
N LEU A 33 4.82 -4.29 4.03
CA LEU A 33 5.93 -4.98 3.34
C LEU A 33 6.71 -5.93 4.28
N GLN A 34 6.89 -5.53 5.53
CA GLN A 34 7.58 -6.34 6.56
C GLN A 34 6.67 -7.40 7.18
N GLY A 35 5.36 -7.36 6.93
CA GLY A 35 4.41 -8.32 7.47
C GLY A 35 4.55 -9.70 6.85
N SER A 36 4.39 -10.75 7.66
CA SER A 36 4.45 -12.16 7.23
C SER A 36 3.47 -12.44 6.08
N LYS A 37 2.31 -11.78 6.09
CA LYS A 37 1.28 -11.91 5.05
C LYS A 37 1.78 -11.43 3.69
N HIS A 38 2.46 -10.28 3.64
CA HIS A 38 3.04 -9.77 2.41
C HIS A 38 4.22 -10.64 1.95
N GLN A 39 5.15 -10.97 2.85
CA GLN A 39 6.29 -11.84 2.53
C GLN A 39 5.86 -13.21 1.99
N ASN A 40 4.78 -13.81 2.52
CA ASN A 40 4.30 -15.09 2.03
C ASN A 40 3.75 -15.00 0.59
N ASN A 41 3.02 -13.92 0.27
CA ASN A 41 2.58 -13.64 -1.10
C ASN A 41 3.76 -13.30 -2.00
N LEU A 42 4.74 -12.53 -1.51
CA LEU A 42 5.92 -12.12 -2.27
C LEU A 42 6.84 -13.31 -2.58
N LYS A 43 7.01 -14.24 -1.64
CA LYS A 43 7.72 -15.52 -1.89
C LYS A 43 7.03 -16.37 -2.98
N ASN A 44 5.70 -16.38 -2.99
CA ASN A 44 4.94 -17.08 -4.02
C ASN A 44 5.11 -16.40 -5.41
N GLN A 45 5.27 -15.07 -5.43
CA GLN A 45 5.51 -14.29 -6.64
C GLN A 45 6.99 -14.29 -7.10
N ILE A 46 7.96 -14.54 -6.21
CA ILE A 46 9.39 -14.63 -6.56
C ILE A 46 9.74 -15.96 -7.24
N CYS A 47 8.89 -16.98 -7.13
CA CYS A 47 9.09 -18.30 -7.75
C CYS A 47 8.76 -18.35 -9.27
N VAL A 48 8.74 -17.22 -9.98
CA VAL A 48 8.52 -17.18 -11.45
C VAL A 48 9.81 -16.94 -12.25
N GLN A 49 10.97 -17.28 -11.69
CA GLN A 49 12.25 -17.23 -12.41
C GLN A 49 12.69 -18.60 -12.90
#